data_AF-A0A552LVX4-F1
#
_entry.id   AF-A0A552LVX4-F1
#
_cell.length_a   1.000
_cell.length_b   1.000
_cell.length_c   1.000
_cell.angle_alpha   90.00
_cell.angle_beta   90.00
_cell.angle_gamma   90.00
#
_symmetry.space_group_name_H-M   'P 1'
#
loop_
_entity.id
_entity.type
_entity.pdbx_description
1 polymer ?
#
loop_
_entity_poly.entity_id
_entity_poly.type
_entity_poly.pdbx_seq_one_letter_code
_entity_poly.pdbx_strand_id
1 'polypeptide(L)'
;MTLQLTINYPENLPDFLQKTREEFEREATWAMVVKLFEMKRISSGMAANLLGVDRVNFLLRLTDFGVGMIDLTEEELLSDFENA
;
A
#
# COMPACT_ATOMS: atom_id res chain seq x y z
N MET A 1 -10.28 9.03 -19.23
CA MET A 1 -8.93 9.53 -19.57
C MET A 1 -8.00 9.12 -18.45
N THR A 2 -6.80 8.64 -18.76
CA THR A 2 -5.78 8.26 -17.76
C THR A 2 -4.66 9.30 -17.76
N LEU A 3 -4.00 9.47 -16.60
CA LEU A 3 -2.84 10.34 -16.43
C LEU A 3 -1.63 9.48 -16.05
N GLN A 4 -0.43 9.94 -16.38
CA GLN A 4 0.83 9.26 -16.06
C GLN A 4 1.65 10.10 -15.09
N LEU A 5 2.20 9.46 -14.06
CA LEU A 5 3.19 10.02 -13.15
C LEU A 5 4.56 9.44 -13.52
N THR A 6 5.56 10.29 -13.76
CA THR A 6 6.93 9.89 -14.08
C THR A 6 7.86 10.29 -12.95
N ILE A 7 8.65 9.34 -12.46
CA ILE A 7 9.63 9.55 -11.38
C ILE A 7 11.00 9.13 -11.90
N ASN A 8 11.98 10.03 -11.82
CA ASN A 8 13.37 9.70 -12.14
C ASN A 8 14.03 9.10 -10.90
N TYR A 9 14.70 7.96 -11.05
CA TYR A 9 15.47 7.31 -10.01
C TYR A 9 16.82 6.80 -10.58
N PRO A 10 17.86 6.65 -9.74
CA PRO A 10 19.16 6.13 -10.19
C PRO A 10 19.03 4.73 -10.80
N GLU A 11 19.73 4.47 -11.91
CA GLU A 11 19.67 3.17 -12.61
C GLU A 11 20.05 1.98 -11.71
N ASN A 12 20.90 2.20 -10.73
CA ASN A 12 21.37 1.19 -9.79
C ASN A 12 20.45 0.99 -8.57
N LEU A 13 19.36 1.76 -8.43
CA LEU A 13 18.44 1.61 -7.31
C LEU A 13 17.76 0.23 -7.29
N PRO A 14 17.20 -0.29 -8.41
CA PRO A 14 16.67 -1.65 -8.44
C PRO A 14 17.72 -2.70 -8.05
N ASP A 15 18.97 -2.54 -8.50
CA ASP A 15 20.07 -3.45 -8.19
C ASP A 15 20.40 -3.46 -6.69
N PHE A 16 20.45 -2.29 -6.05
CA PHE A 16 20.65 -2.19 -4.59
C PHE A 16 19.54 -2.88 -3.80
N LEU A 17 18.32 -2.89 -4.35
CA LEU A 17 17.16 -3.57 -3.77
C LEU A 17 17.07 -5.05 -4.18
N GLN A 18 18.01 -5.55 -4.98
CA GLN A 18 18.03 -6.91 -5.52
C GLN A 18 16.73 -7.25 -6.30
N LYS A 19 16.24 -6.28 -7.08
CA LYS A 19 15.00 -6.39 -7.86
C LYS A 19 15.25 -6.06 -9.31
N THR A 20 14.46 -6.64 -10.20
CA THR A 20 14.40 -6.11 -11.57
C THR A 20 13.77 -4.72 -11.56
N ARG A 21 13.99 -3.97 -12.64
CA ARG A 21 13.35 -2.67 -12.83
C ARG A 21 11.83 -2.75 -12.69
N GLU A 22 11.21 -3.75 -13.30
CA GLU A 22 9.76 -3.94 -13.30
C GLU A 22 9.22 -4.28 -11.91
N GLU A 23 9.97 -5.09 -11.14
CA GLU A 23 9.62 -5.42 -9.76
C GLU A 23 9.68 -4.20 -8.85
N PHE A 24 10.73 -3.39 -8.99
CA PHE A 24 10.88 -2.13 -8.28
C PHE A 24 9.77 -1.14 -8.63
N GLU A 25 9.51 -0.88 -9.91
CA GLU A 25 8.47 0.06 -10.34
C GLU A 25 7.09 -0.37 -9.84
N ARG A 26 6.80 -1.68 -9.88
CA ARG A 26 5.58 -2.25 -9.31
C ARG A 26 5.50 -2.04 -7.80
N GLU A 27 6.57 -2.35 -7.06
CA GLU A 27 6.62 -2.14 -5.61
C GLU A 27 6.46 -0.65 -5.25
N ALA A 28 7.15 0.26 -5.94
CA ALA A 28 7.04 1.70 -5.72
C ALA A 28 5.61 2.20 -5.96
N THR A 29 4.94 1.69 -6.99
CA THR A 29 3.54 2.00 -7.27
C THR A 29 2.63 1.51 -6.14
N TRP A 30 2.83 0.29 -5.66
CA TRP A 30 2.10 -0.25 -4.52
C TRP A 30 2.34 0.57 -3.24
N ALA A 31 3.60 0.85 -2.90
CA ALA A 31 3.97 1.62 -1.71
C ALA A 31 3.31 3.01 -1.69
N MET A 32 3.30 3.72 -2.83
CA MET A 32 2.60 5.00 -2.96
C MET A 32 1.09 4.86 -2.68
N VAL A 33 0.43 3.89 -3.30
CA VAL A 33 -1.02 3.69 -3.15
C VAL A 33 -1.37 3.27 -1.72
N VAL A 34 -0.60 2.36 -1.13
CA VAL A 34 -0.76 1.94 0.27
C VAL A 34 -0.59 3.13 1.19
N LYS A 35 0.41 4.00 0.96
CA LYS A 35 0.62 5.17 1.80
C LYS A 35 -0.54 6.16 1.74
N LEU A 36 -1.12 6.38 0.56
CA LEU A 36 -2.31 7.23 0.41
C LEU A 36 -3.53 6.64 1.13
N PHE A 37 -3.70 5.32 1.11
CA PHE A 37 -4.75 4.63 1.85
C PHE A 37 -4.54 4.74 3.37
N GLU A 38 -3.34 4.46 3.86
CA GLU A 38 -2.94 4.57 5.27
C GLU A 38 -3.19 5.99 5.81
N MET A 39 -2.89 7.01 5.00
CA MET A 39 -3.18 8.42 5.32
C MET A 39 -4.66 8.81 5.21
N LYS A 40 -5.57 7.85 4.99
CA LYS A 40 -7.01 8.05 4.80
C LYS A 40 -7.35 9.03 3.67
N ARG A 41 -6.48 9.16 2.66
CA ARG A 41 -6.67 10.07 1.50
C ARG A 41 -7.45 9.43 0.37
N ILE A 42 -7.37 8.10 0.26
CA ILE A 42 -8.11 7.31 -0.73
C ILE A 42 -8.77 6.11 -0.06
N SER A 43 -9.89 5.65 -0.61
CA SER A 43 -10.56 4.43 -0.14
C SER A 43 -9.85 3.17 -0.64
N SER A 44 -10.10 2.03 0.00
CA SER A 44 -9.60 0.72 -0.48
C SER A 44 -10.09 0.36 -1.88
N GLY A 45 -11.29 0.82 -2.29
CA GLY A 45 -11.79 0.64 -3.65
C GLY A 45 -11.02 1.46 -4.69
N MET A 46 -10.69 2.71 -4.35
CA MET A 46 -9.87 3.56 -5.22
C MET A 46 -8.42 3.05 -5.32
N ALA A 47 -7.86 2.60 -4.21
CA ALA A 47 -6.53 1.99 -4.16
C ALA A 47 -6.45 0.74 -5.05
N ALA A 48 -7.41 -0.17 -4.92
CA ALA A 48 -7.50 -1.36 -5.76
C ALA A 48 -7.64 -1.02 -7.26
N ASN A 49 -8.46 -0.02 -7.59
CA ASN A 49 -8.63 0.45 -8.98
C ASN A 49 -7.33 1.02 -9.56
N LEU A 50 -6.58 1.83 -8.79
CA LEU A 50 -5.28 2.38 -9.21
C LEU A 50 -4.24 1.28 -9.48
N LEU A 51 -4.29 0.19 -8.70
CA LEU A 51 -3.37 -0.94 -8.82
C LEU A 51 -3.84 -2.01 -9.81
N GLY A 52 -5.04 -1.87 -10.39
CA GLY A 52 -5.61 -2.85 -11.30
C GLY A 52 -5.91 -4.21 -10.65
N VAL A 53 -6.20 -4.23 -9.34
CA VAL A 53 -6.55 -5.44 -8.58
C VAL A 53 -7.95 -5.32 -7.99
N ASP A 54 -8.53 -6.42 -7.52
CA ASP A 54 -9.75 -6.34 -6.72
C ASP A 54 -9.47 -5.88 -5.27
N ARG A 55 -10.53 -5.43 -4.61
CA ARG A 55 -10.46 -4.87 -3.26
C ARG A 55 -9.94 -5.87 -2.23
N VAL A 56 -10.28 -7.15 -2.34
CA VAL A 56 -9.87 -8.17 -1.37
C VAL A 56 -8.36 -8.40 -1.50
N ASN A 57 -7.86 -8.56 -2.72
CA ASN A 57 -6.43 -8.67 -2.98
C ASN A 57 -5.62 -7.45 -2.52
N PHE A 58 -6.14 -6.23 -2.70
CA PHE A 58 -5.51 -5.04 -2.15
C PHE A 58 -5.40 -5.12 -0.62
N LEU A 59 -6.50 -5.41 0.07
CA LEU A 59 -6.53 -5.45 1.53
C LEU A 59 -5.64 -6.55 2.11
N LEU A 60 -5.59 -7.73 1.48
CA LEU A 60 -4.74 -8.84 1.91
C LEU A 60 -3.24 -8.53 1.79
N ARG A 61 -2.86 -7.65 0.86
CA ARG A 61 -1.47 -7.25 0.63
C ARG A 61 -1.02 -6.05 1.45
N LEU A 62 -1.88 -5.45 2.28
CA LEU A 62 -1.47 -4.35 3.17
C LEU A 62 -0.37 -4.78 4.14
N THR A 63 -0.38 -6.05 4.56
CA THR A 63 0.63 -6.65 5.44
C THR A 63 2.02 -6.69 4.81
N ASP A 64 2.12 -6.84 3.48
CA ASP A 64 3.40 -6.75 2.75
C ASP A 64 4.09 -5.39 2.95
N PHE A 65 3.33 -4.36 3.31
CA PHE A 65 3.77 -2.98 3.53
C PHE A 65 3.71 -2.55 5.00
N GLY A 66 3.48 -3.50 5.92
CA GLY A 66 3.39 -3.20 7.35
C GLY A 66 2.16 -2.41 7.77
N VAL A 67 1.12 -2.36 6.93
CA VAL A 67 -0.14 -1.65 7.22
C VAL A 67 -1.19 -2.67 7.70
N GLY A 68 -1.80 -2.39 8.84
CA GLY A 68 -2.92 -3.19 9.36
C GLY A 68 -4.15 -3.07 8.48
N MET A 69 -4.86 -4.18 8.26
CA MET A 69 -6.13 -4.20 7.54
C MET A 69 -7.24 -3.47 8.31
N ILE A 70 -7.15 -3.48 9.64
CA ILE A 70 -8.07 -2.83 10.56
C ILE A 70 -7.29 -1.74 11.28
N ASP A 71 -7.79 -0.52 11.17
CA ASP A 71 -7.33 0.61 11.96
C ASP A 71 -8.04 0.54 13.32
N LEU A 72 -7.70 -0.49 14.12
CA LEU A 72 -8.11 -0.50 15.54
C LEU A 72 -7.30 0.59 16.21
N THR A 73 -7.99 1.61 16.73
CA THR A 73 -7.29 2.60 17.55
C THR A 73 -6.79 1.91 18.83
N GLU A 74 -5.76 2.48 19.46
CA GLU A 74 -5.26 1.98 20.75
C GLU A 74 -6.38 1.89 21.80
N GLU A 75 -7.36 2.79 21.71
CA GLU A 75 -8.55 2.85 22.55
C GLU A 75 -9.52 1.68 22.30
N GLU A 76 -9.73 1.30 21.02
CA GLU A 76 -10.55 0.13 20.65
C GLU A 76 -9.87 -1.18 21.08
N LEU A 77 -8.54 -1.27 20.94
CA LEU A 77 -7.76 -2.40 21.45
C LEU A 77 -7.86 -2.51 22.97
N LEU A 78 -7.73 -1.40 23.71
CA LEU A 78 -7.83 -1.40 25.17
C LEU A 78 -9.22 -1.85 25.64
N SER A 79 -10.27 -1.38 24.96
CA SER A 79 -11.66 -1.77 25.24
C SER A 79 -11.89 -3.28 25.03
N ASP A 80 -11.29 -3.89 24.02
CA ASP A 80 -11.40 -5.34 23.79
C ASP A 80 -10.67 -6.16 24.87
N PHE A 81 -9.56 -5.65 25.42
CA PHE A 81 -8.86 -6.28 26.56
C PHE A 81 -9.63 -6.16 27.88
N GLU A 82 -10.33 -5.05 28.12
CA GLU A 82 -11.12 -4.86 29.36
C GLU A 82 -12.42 -5.68 29.38
N ASN A 83 -12.92 -6.09 28.21
CA ASN A 83 -14.18 -6.84 28.06
C ASN A 83 -13.99 -8.36 27.84
N ALA A 84 -12.76 -8.87 27.96
CA ALA A 84 -12.40 -10.30 27.87
C ALA A 84 -12.16 -10.95 29.25
#